data_AF-A0A7S4FKG0-F1
#
_entry.id   AF-A0A7S4FKG0-F1
#
_cell.length_a   1.000
_cell.length_b   1.000
_cell.length_c   1.000
_cell.angle_alpha   90.00
_cell.angle_beta   90.00
_cell.angle_gamma   90.00
#
_symmetry.space_group_name_H-M   'P 1'
#
loop_
_entity.id
_entity.type
_entity.pdbx_description
1 polymer ?
#
loop_
_entity_poly.entity_id
_entity_poly.type
_entity_poly.pdbx_seq_one_letter_code
_entity_poly.pdbx_strand_id
1 'polypeptide(L)'
;WCSVMAVQLCHSSLHDSTGKPSSGSCKRTNILRPLERALSEMQEFHEMIDQMLSTTPLMTAGHCVGDIFLAHTLFDIDKPQISTVVHLAMKLADVADTKNALCRIGIATGLVMGGTFGSGGRESFQIFGEPVMRALQYAH
;
A
#
# COMPACT_ATOMS: atom_id res chain seq x y z
N TRP A 1 -4.34 5.97 -2.00
CA TRP A 1 -3.54 5.77 -3.22
C TRP A 1 -2.13 6.23 -2.91
N CYS A 2 -1.19 5.30 -2.70
CA CYS A 2 0.23 5.68 -2.66
C CYS A 2 0.79 5.55 -4.08
N SER A 3 0.38 6.46 -4.96
CA SER A 3 0.94 6.56 -6.30
C SER A 3 2.08 7.58 -6.29
N VAL A 4 3.32 7.10 -6.19
CA VAL A 4 4.50 7.97 -6.32
C VAL A 4 4.73 8.26 -7.80
N MET A 5 4.24 9.40 -8.28
CA MET A 5 4.55 9.90 -9.62
C MET A 5 5.61 11.01 -9.52
N ALA A 6 6.88 10.65 -9.75
CA ALA A 6 7.95 11.63 -9.90
C ALA A 6 8.10 11.99 -11.38
N VAL A 7 7.55 13.14 -11.81
CA VAL A 7 7.70 13.64 -13.18
C VAL A 7 8.51 14.94 -13.17
N GLN A 8 9.67 14.93 -13.82
CA GLN A 8 10.41 16.16 -14.17
C GLN A 8 10.10 16.52 -15.63
N LEU A 9 9.37 17.62 -15.83
CA LEU A 9 9.20 18.22 -17.16
C LEU A 9 10.23 19.34 -17.32
N CYS A 10 11.20 19.14 -18.21
CA CYS A 10 12.04 20.21 -18.71
C CYS A 10 11.32 20.90 -19.87
N HIS A 11 10.90 22.14 -19.68
CA HIS A 11 10.44 22.98 -20.78
C HIS A 11 11.64 23.77 -21.32
N SER A 12 12.13 23.44 -22.51
CA SER A 12 12.91 24.41 -23.28
C SER A 12 11.94 25.47 -23.77
N SER A 13 11.97 26.70 -23.22
CA SER A 13 11.16 27.77 -23.76
C SER A 13 11.49 27.95 -25.24
N LEU A 14 10.42 28.06 -26.02
CA LEU A 14 10.42 28.33 -27.46
C LEU A 14 11.43 29.40 -27.84
N HIS A 15 12.05 29.20 -29.00
CA HIS A 15 12.66 30.20 -29.87
C HIS A 15 12.57 31.65 -29.37
N ASP A 16 13.65 32.14 -28.77
CA ASP A 16 13.93 33.57 -28.79
C ASP A 16 14.42 33.89 -30.21
N SER A 17 13.72 34.76 -30.93
CA SER A 17 14.05 35.22 -32.30
C SER A 17 15.36 36.01 -32.40
N THR A 18 16.16 36.04 -31.32
CA THR A 18 17.51 36.57 -31.30
C THR A 18 18.45 35.41 -31.01
N GLY A 19 19.19 34.93 -32.01
CA GLY A 19 20.08 33.76 -31.94
C GLY A 19 21.26 33.85 -30.96
N LYS A 20 20.99 34.11 -29.68
CA LYS A 20 21.93 33.97 -28.58
C LYS A 20 21.51 32.77 -27.73
N PRO A 21 22.41 31.83 -27.44
CA PRO A 21 22.10 30.75 -26.50
C PRO A 21 21.93 31.36 -25.10
N SER A 22 20.70 31.40 -24.59
CA SER A 22 20.46 31.63 -23.17
C SER A 22 21.06 30.45 -22.41
N SER A 23 22.08 30.70 -21.59
CA SER A 23 22.65 29.70 -20.67
C SER A 23 21.68 29.45 -19.51
N GLY A 24 20.52 28.87 -19.83
CA GLY A 24 19.62 28.28 -18.85
C GLY A 24 20.30 27.05 -18.25
N SER A 25 21.13 27.25 -17.23
CA SER A 25 21.63 26.18 -16.38
C SER A 25 20.42 25.53 -15.72
N CYS A 26 19.92 24.45 -16.33
CA CYS A 26 19.00 23.54 -15.67
C CYS A 26 19.78 22.92 -14.51
N LYS A 27 19.63 23.50 -13.31
CA LYS A 27 20.23 22.97 -12.09
C LYS A 27 19.77 21.51 -12.01
N ARG A 28 20.72 20.56 -11.99
CA ARG A 28 20.45 19.15 -11.66
C ARG A 28 19.84 19.12 -10.26
N THR A 29 18.53 19.25 -10.18
CA THR A 29 17.80 19.00 -8.94
C THR A 29 17.86 17.51 -8.68
N ASN A 30 18.41 17.17 -7.52
CA ASN A 30 18.70 15.80 -7.11
C ASN A 30 17.38 15.05 -6.85
N ILE A 31 16.83 14.45 -7.91
CA ILE A 31 15.53 13.72 -7.98
C ILE A 31 15.48 12.55 -6.98
N LEU A 32 16.63 12.11 -6.49
CA LEU A 32 16.74 11.06 -5.49
C LEU A 32 16.10 11.46 -4.15
N ARG A 33 16.22 12.73 -3.73
CA ARG A 33 15.74 13.14 -2.40
C ARG A 33 14.21 13.07 -2.24
N PRO A 34 13.38 13.53 -3.20
CA PRO A 34 11.93 13.35 -3.13
C PRO A 34 11.50 11.88 -3.16
N LEU A 35 12.18 11.03 -3.93
CA LEU A 35 11.89 9.61 -4.02
C LEU A 35 12.24 8.88 -2.72
N GLU A 36 13.42 9.12 -2.17
CA GLU A 36 13.85 8.58 -0.87
C GLU A 36 12.88 8.96 0.25
N ARG A 37 12.40 10.20 0.26
CA ARG A 37 11.39 10.65 1.22
C ARG A 37 10.07 9.90 1.06
N ALA A 38 9.57 9.76 -0.17
CA ALA A 38 8.32 9.04 -0.42
C ALA A 38 8.40 7.56 -0.03
N LEU A 39 9.54 6.92 -0.31
CA LEU A 39 9.80 5.53 0.10
C LEU A 39 9.88 5.41 1.63
N SER A 40 10.52 6.37 2.31
CA SER A 40 10.59 6.40 3.77
C SER A 40 9.21 6.56 4.40
N GLU A 41 8.38 7.48 3.89
CA GLU A 41 7.01 7.68 4.38
C GLU A 41 6.12 6.45 4.16
N MET A 42 6.28 5.77 3.02
CA MET A 42 5.60 4.51 2.74
C MET A 42 6.07 3.42 3.71
N GLN A 43 7.37 3.30 3.95
CA GLN A 43 7.91 2.30 4.88
C GLN A 43 7.45 2.51 6.32
N GLU A 44 7.45 3.76 6.82
CA GLU A 44 6.90 4.08 8.14
C GLU A 44 5.41 3.69 8.25
N PHE A 45 4.64 3.94 7.19
CA PHE A 45 3.23 3.56 7.16
C PHE A 45 3.05 2.03 7.16
N HIS A 46 3.91 1.30 6.44
CA HIS A 46 3.93 -0.16 6.43
C HIS A 46 4.21 -0.72 7.84
N GLU A 47 5.24 -0.21 8.51
CA GLU A 47 5.60 -0.64 9.87
C GLU A 47 4.47 -0.41 10.87
N MET A 48 3.75 0.71 10.75
CA MET A 48 2.58 1.00 11.59
C MET A 48 1.43 0.01 11.35
N ILE A 49 1.13 -0.31 10.10
CA ILE A 49 0.09 -1.29 9.76
C ILE A 49 0.47 -2.67 10.28
N ASP A 50 1.71 -3.10 10.07
CA ASP A 50 2.20 -4.39 10.57
C ASP A 50 2.11 -4.48 12.11
N GLN A 51 2.42 -3.39 12.82
CA GLN A 51 2.26 -3.32 14.27
C GLN A 51 0.78 -3.42 14.71
N MET A 52 -0.14 -2.78 13.98
CA MET A 52 -1.57 -2.89 14.27
C MET A 52 -2.11 -4.28 13.99
N LEU A 53 -1.67 -4.92 12.91
CA LEU A 53 -2.07 -6.29 12.56
C LEU A 53 -1.56 -7.31 13.56
N SER A 54 -0.29 -7.19 13.97
CA SER A 54 0.33 -8.11 14.95
C SER A 54 -0.27 -8.00 16.36
N THR A 55 -0.85 -6.85 16.71
CA THR A 55 -1.51 -6.64 18.01
C THR A 55 -3.01 -6.93 17.97
N THR A 56 -3.59 -7.16 16.79
CA THR A 56 -5.01 -7.49 16.65
C THR A 56 -5.23 -9.00 16.83
N PRO A 57 -6.04 -9.44 17.81
CA PRO A 57 -6.29 -10.86 18.02
C PRO A 57 -6.83 -11.54 16.75
N LEU A 58 -6.26 -12.70 16.43
CA LEU A 58 -6.71 -13.59 15.34
C LEU A 58 -6.57 -13.02 13.93
N MET A 59 -5.90 -11.87 13.79
CA MET A 59 -5.46 -11.35 12.50
C MET A 59 -4.09 -11.91 12.15
N THR A 60 -3.94 -12.29 10.89
CA THR A 60 -2.68 -12.66 10.28
C THR A 60 -2.39 -11.64 9.20
N ALA A 61 -1.26 -10.94 9.35
CA ALA A 61 -0.71 -10.16 8.25
C ALA A 61 -0.33 -11.14 7.14
N GLY A 62 -0.90 -10.96 5.95
CA GLY A 62 -0.61 -11.78 4.79
C GLY A 62 0.63 -11.24 4.08
N HIS A 63 0.39 -10.54 2.97
CA HIS A 63 1.45 -9.99 2.13
C HIS A 63 1.14 -8.57 1.70
N CYS A 64 2.20 -7.77 1.55
CA CYS A 64 2.15 -6.44 0.97
C CYS A 64 2.58 -6.52 -0.51
N VAL A 65 1.77 -6.01 -1.42
CA VAL A 65 2.09 -5.93 -2.86
C VAL A 65 2.03 -4.47 -3.27
N GLY A 66 3.19 -3.83 -3.40
CA GLY A 66 3.25 -2.37 -3.58
C GLY A 66 2.71 -1.66 -2.35
N ASP A 67 1.67 -0.84 -2.54
CA ASP A 67 0.95 -0.10 -1.49
C ASP A 67 -0.32 -0.81 -0.99
N ILE A 68 -0.56 -2.05 -1.44
CA ILE A 68 -1.70 -2.87 -1.03
C ILE A 68 -1.30 -3.79 0.12
N PHE A 69 -2.05 -3.74 1.22
CA PHE A 69 -1.89 -4.61 2.38
C PHE A 69 -2.99 -5.66 2.41
N LEU A 70 -2.59 -6.93 2.39
CA LEU A 70 -3.52 -8.04 2.61
C LEU A 70 -3.40 -8.53 4.05
N ALA A 71 -4.50 -8.49 4.78
CA ALA A 71 -4.65 -9.12 6.09
C ALA A 71 -5.86 -10.06 6.07
N HIS A 72 -5.78 -11.13 6.86
CA HIS A 72 -6.88 -12.08 6.96
C HIS A 72 -7.04 -12.61 8.38
N THR A 73 -8.23 -13.09 8.67
CA THR A 73 -8.52 -13.88 9.87
C THR A 73 -9.22 -15.15 9.43
N LEU A 74 -8.82 -16.28 10.01
CA LEU A 74 -9.48 -17.55 9.79
C LEU A 74 -10.43 -17.80 10.96
N PHE A 75 -11.72 -17.90 10.68
CA PHE A 75 -12.75 -18.16 11.66
C PHE A 75 -13.71 -19.23 11.15
N ASP A 76 -14.38 -19.90 12.07
CA ASP A 76 -15.48 -20.81 11.76
C ASP A 76 -16.63 -20.01 11.13
N ILE A 77 -17.21 -20.51 10.04
CA ILE A 77 -18.27 -19.83 9.30
C ILE A 77 -19.49 -19.52 10.20
N ASP A 78 -19.68 -20.34 11.24
CA ASP A 78 -20.75 -20.19 12.22
C ASP A 78 -20.47 -19.12 13.29
N LYS A 79 -19.24 -18.59 13.34
CA LYS A 79 -18.81 -17.56 14.30
C LYS A 79 -17.96 -16.47 13.61
N PRO A 80 -18.57 -15.69 12.71
CA PRO A 80 -17.84 -14.66 11.97
C PRO A 80 -17.32 -13.56 12.89
N GLN A 81 -16.04 -13.22 12.75
CA GLN A 81 -15.41 -12.12 13.50
C GLN A 81 -15.48 -10.77 12.79
N ILE A 82 -16.59 -10.52 12.09
CA ILE A 82 -16.76 -9.33 11.25
C ILE A 82 -16.59 -8.04 12.06
N SER A 83 -17.06 -8.01 13.31
CA SER A 83 -16.91 -6.84 14.19
C SER A 83 -15.45 -6.47 14.45
N THR A 84 -14.58 -7.47 14.69
CA THR A 84 -13.13 -7.28 14.86
C THR A 84 -12.50 -6.72 13.59
N VAL A 85 -12.86 -7.29 12.42
CA VAL A 85 -12.34 -6.86 11.11
C VAL A 85 -12.74 -5.41 10.81
N VAL A 86 -14.01 -5.07 11.03
CA VAL A 86 -14.52 -3.71 10.81
C VAL A 86 -13.88 -2.73 11.79
N HIS A 87 -13.74 -3.09 13.07
CA HIS A 87 -13.12 -2.21 14.05
C HIS A 87 -11.65 -1.93 13.74
N LEU A 88 -10.90 -2.94 13.27
CA LEU A 88 -9.54 -2.75 12.76
C LEU A 88 -9.52 -1.83 11.53
N ALA A 89 -10.44 -2.03 10.58
CA ALA A 89 -10.53 -1.18 9.39
C ALA A 89 -10.76 0.30 9.74
N MET A 90 -11.63 0.59 10.71
CA MET A 90 -11.83 1.96 11.18
C MET A 90 -10.55 2.55 11.78
N LYS A 91 -9.84 1.79 12.63
CA LYS A 91 -8.56 2.24 13.19
C LYS A 91 -7.51 2.50 12.11
N LEU A 92 -7.47 1.68 11.07
CA LEU A 92 -6.56 1.87 9.93
C LEU A 92 -6.91 3.15 9.16
N ALA A 93 -8.20 3.44 8.99
CA ALA A 93 -8.65 4.68 8.38
C ALA A 93 -8.25 5.90 9.23
N ASP A 94 -8.41 5.84 10.56
CA ASP A 94 -7.98 6.91 11.47
C ASP A 94 -6.46 7.15 11.37
N VAL A 95 -5.68 6.07 11.35
CA VAL A 95 -4.22 6.14 11.21
C VAL A 95 -3.82 6.74 9.85
N ALA A 96 -4.49 6.34 8.77
CA ALA A 96 -4.25 6.91 7.45
C ALA A 96 -4.55 8.42 7.42
N ASP A 97 -5.63 8.86 8.08
CA ASP A 97 -5.99 10.27 8.20
C ASP A 97 -4.89 11.08 8.93
N THR A 98 -4.34 10.57 10.03
CA THR A 98 -3.22 11.23 10.74
C THR A 98 -1.96 11.40 9.87
N LYS A 99 -1.79 10.57 8.84
CA LYS A 99 -0.67 10.60 7.90
C LYS A 99 -1.02 11.32 6.59
N ASN A 100 -2.21 11.93 6.49
CA ASN A 100 -2.74 12.48 5.24
C ASN A 100 -2.72 11.47 4.07
N ALA A 101 -2.85 10.18 4.38
CA ALA A 101 -2.86 9.10 3.42
C ALA A 101 -4.31 8.78 3.03
N LEU A 102 -4.59 8.77 1.73
CA LEU A 102 -5.87 8.27 1.24
C LEU A 102 -5.88 6.74 1.31
N CYS A 103 -6.69 6.17 2.20
CA CYS A 103 -6.86 4.72 2.34
C CYS A 103 -8.24 4.29 1.86
N ARG A 104 -8.30 3.20 1.08
CA ARG A 104 -9.55 2.52 0.72
C ARG A 104 -9.43 1.08 1.22
N ILE A 105 -10.39 0.65 2.03
CA ILE A 105 -10.35 -0.65 2.69
C ILE A 105 -11.49 -1.51 2.15
N GLY A 106 -11.12 -2.59 1.46
CA GLY A 106 -12.05 -3.60 1.00
C GLY A 106 -12.12 -4.76 1.98
N ILE A 107 -13.33 -5.12 2.42
CA ILE A 107 -13.57 -6.27 3.30
C ILE A 107 -14.49 -7.25 2.57
N ALA A 108 -14.11 -8.52 2.58
CA ALA A 108 -14.95 -9.60 2.08
C ALA A 108 -14.82 -10.83 2.98
N THR A 109 -15.89 -11.61 3.04
CA THR A 109 -15.95 -12.86 3.82
C THR A 109 -16.41 -13.99 2.91
N GLY A 110 -15.84 -15.16 3.10
CA GLY A 110 -16.27 -16.38 2.44
C GLY A 110 -15.25 -17.49 2.56
N LEU A 111 -15.50 -18.58 1.83
CA LEU A 111 -14.59 -19.71 1.81
C LEU A 111 -13.33 -19.38 1.01
N VAL A 112 -12.18 -19.71 1.59
CA VAL A 112 -10.86 -19.57 0.98
C VAL A 112 -10.10 -20.88 1.09
N MET A 113 -9.20 -21.12 0.14
CA MET A 113 -8.18 -22.14 0.26
C MET A 113 -6.95 -21.49 0.92
N GLY A 114 -6.60 -21.96 2.11
CA GLY A 114 -5.37 -21.57 2.79
C GLY A 114 -4.32 -22.67 2.69
N GLY A 115 -3.05 -22.29 2.57
CA GLY A 115 -1.95 -23.25 2.55
C GLY A 115 -0.60 -22.57 2.69
N THR A 116 0.42 -23.36 3.02
CA THR A 116 1.80 -22.91 2.98
C THR A 116 2.35 -23.12 1.57
N PHE A 117 2.83 -22.05 0.96
CA PHE A 117 3.38 -22.06 -0.40
C PHE A 117 4.80 -21.52 -0.40
N GLY A 118 5.64 -22.09 -1.26
CA GLY A 118 7.04 -21.73 -1.37
C GLY A 118 7.92 -22.96 -1.53
N SER A 119 9.21 -22.73 -1.77
CA SER A 119 10.20 -23.80 -1.84
C SER A 119 11.55 -23.29 -1.34
N GLY A 120 12.45 -24.20 -0.97
CA GLY A 120 13.82 -23.86 -0.57
C GLY A 120 13.91 -23.03 0.73
N GLY A 121 13.02 -23.27 1.70
CA GLY A 121 13.02 -22.58 3.00
C GLY A 121 12.41 -21.18 3.01
N ARG A 122 11.80 -20.74 1.89
CA ARG A 122 11.02 -19.50 1.80
C ARG A 122 9.53 -19.84 1.64
N GLU A 123 8.98 -20.43 2.69
CA GLU A 123 7.57 -20.79 2.76
C GLU A 123 6.77 -19.69 3.46
N SER A 124 5.64 -19.30 2.88
CA SER A 124 4.69 -18.38 3.48
C SER A 124 3.27 -18.94 3.42
N PHE A 125 2.49 -18.66 4.46
CA PHE A 125 1.06 -18.99 4.44
C PHE A 125 0.33 -18.01 3.51
N GLN A 126 -0.43 -18.53 2.58
CA GLN A 126 -1.20 -17.73 1.62
C GLN A 126 -2.64 -18.22 1.55
N ILE A 127 -3.54 -17.30 1.19
CA ILE A 127 -4.95 -17.58 0.99
C ILE A 127 -5.37 -17.25 -0.44
N PHE A 128 -6.20 -18.11 -1.01
CA PHE A 128 -6.74 -17.97 -2.35
C PHE A 128 -8.25 -18.14 -2.33
N GLY A 129 -8.97 -17.35 -3.12
CA GLY A 129 -10.39 -17.52 -3.29
C GLY A 129 -11.10 -16.24 -3.73
N GLU A 130 -12.36 -16.40 -4.09
CA GLU A 130 -13.26 -15.30 -4.47
C GLU A 130 -13.31 -14.16 -3.43
N PRO A 131 -13.31 -14.42 -2.10
CA PRO A 131 -13.27 -13.33 -1.11
C PRO A 131 -12.03 -12.44 -1.23
N VAL A 132 -10.86 -13.01 -1.56
CA VAL A 132 -9.62 -12.24 -1.73
C VAL A 132 -9.76 -11.29 -2.92
N MET A 133 -10.29 -11.79 -4.04
CA MET A 133 -10.51 -10.99 -5.25
C MET A 133 -11.53 -9.87 -5.03
N ARG A 134 -12.65 -10.15 -4.33
CA ARG A 134 -13.66 -9.12 -4.00
C ARG A 134 -13.12 -8.06 -3.06
N ALA A 135 -12.37 -8.44 -2.03
CA ALA A 135 -11.75 -7.48 -1.12
C ALA A 135 -10.81 -6.53 -1.90
N LEU A 136 -10.00 -7.07 -2.81
CA LEU A 136 -9.15 -6.25 -3.69
C LEU A 136 -9.96 -5.33 -4.61
N GLN A 137 -11.06 -5.80 -5.19
CA GLN A 137 -11.95 -4.97 -6.02
C GLN A 137 -12.58 -3.81 -5.24
N TYR A 138 -12.92 -4.00 -3.97
CA TYR A 138 -13.45 -2.93 -3.11
C TYR A 138 -12.36 -1.98 -2.60
N ALA A 139 -11.09 -2.44 -2.55
CA ALA A 139 -9.95 -1.63 -2.16
C ALA A 139 -9.42 -0.74 -3.32
N HIS A 140 -9.70 -1.11 -4.58
CA HIS A 140 -9.44 -0.29 -5.77
C HIS A 140 -10.52 0.77 -5.99
#